data_AF-A0A3D5YD85-F1
#
_entry.id   AF-A0A3D5YD85-F1
#
_cell.length_a   1.000
_cell.length_b   1.000
_cell.length_c   1.000
_cell.angle_alpha   90.00
_cell.angle_beta   90.00
_cell.angle_gamma   90.00
#
_symmetry.space_group_name_H-M   'P 1'
#
loop_
_entity.id
_entity.type
_entity.pdbx_description
1 polymer ?
#
loop_
_entity_poly.entity_id
_entity_poly.type
_entity_poly.pdbx_seq_one_letter_code
_entity_poly.pdbx_strand_id
1 'polypeptide(L)' 'MANALKKGDVAPDFTLPSSLGGKVSLSDFREKKNVVIVFYPLDWTPV' A
#
# COMPACT_ATOMS: atom_id res chain seq x y z
N MET A 1 2.05 20.40 -4.43
CA MET A 1 0.88 19.67 -4.97
C MET A 1 1.32 18.25 -5.25
N ALA A 2 0.73 17.24 -4.62
CA ALA A 2 1.03 15.85 -4.95
C ALA A 2 0.31 15.51 -6.25
N ASN A 3 1.06 15.10 -7.28
CA ASN A 3 0.46 14.61 -8.52
C ASN A 3 -0.08 13.20 -8.30
N ALA A 4 -1.22 12.89 -8.90
CA ALA A 4 -1.74 11.53 -8.94
C ALA A 4 -0.75 10.61 -9.67
N LEU A 5 -0.54 9.40 -9.13
CA LEU A 5 0.28 8.37 -9.75
C LEU A 5 -0.31 7.95 -11.10
N LYS A 6 0.56 7.70 -12.07
CA LYS A 6 0.24 7.22 -13.40
C LYS A 6 0.76 5.80 -13.60
N LYS A 7 0.23 5.11 -14.59
CA LYS A 7 0.73 3.79 -14.97
C LYS A 7 2.21 3.90 -15.37
N GLY A 8 3.04 3.02 -14.81
CA GLY A 8 4.49 2.99 -15.05
C GLY A 8 5.29 3.80 -14.04
N ASP A 9 4.65 4.66 -13.24
CA ASP A 9 5.34 5.32 -12.14
C ASP A 9 5.80 4.30 -11.11
N VAL A 10 6.99 4.53 -10.55
CA VAL A 10 7.48 3.73 -9.42
C VAL A 10 6.55 3.97 -8.23
N ALA A 11 6.00 2.89 -7.69
CA ALA A 11 5.15 2.97 -6.50
C ALA A 11 5.93 3.61 -5.34
N PRO A 12 5.39 4.69 -4.70
CA PRO A 12 6.01 5.29 -3.53
C PRO A 12 6.13 4.26 -2.40
N ASP A 13 7.28 4.24 -1.75
CA ASP A 13 7.46 3.37 -0.60
C ASP A 13 6.69 3.90 0.60
N PHE A 14 6.26 2.99 1.46
CA PHE A 14 5.65 3.31 2.75
C PHE A 14 5.97 2.21 3.74
N THR A 15 5.99 2.55 5.02
CA THR A 15 6.05 1.59 6.12
C THR A 15 4.89 1.89 7.06
N LEU A 16 3.99 0.93 7.24
CA LEU A 16 2.79 1.08 8.08
C LEU A 16 2.69 -0.05 9.11
N PRO A 17 2.03 0.18 10.26
CA PRO A 17 1.66 -0.88 11.18
C PRO A 17 0.75 -1.91 10.51
N SER A 18 0.92 -3.18 10.85
CA SER A 18 0.04 -4.26 10.40
C SER A 18 -0.95 -4.67 11.48
N SER A 19 -2.15 -5.08 11.08
CA SER A 19 -3.14 -5.69 11.98
C SER A 19 -2.67 -7.03 12.55
N LEU A 20 -1.70 -7.69 11.91
CA LEU A 20 -1.04 -8.91 12.39
C LEU A 20 0.13 -8.62 13.35
N GLY A 21 0.34 -7.35 13.71
CA GLY A 21 1.49 -6.90 14.49
C GLY A 21 2.71 -6.57 13.63
N GLY A 22 3.63 -5.79 14.21
CA GLY A 22 4.83 -5.32 13.51
C GLY A 22 4.55 -4.23 12.47
N LYS A 23 5.54 -4.00 11.60
CA LYS A 23 5.49 -3.04 10.49
C LYS A 23 5.67 -3.76 9.17
N VAL A 24 5.02 -3.24 8.12
CA VAL A 24 5.13 -3.74 6.75
C VAL A 24 5.62 -2.61 5.87
N SER A 25 6.67 -2.84 5.09
CA SER A 25 7.14 -1.89 4.08
C SER A 25 6.84 -2.40 2.67
N LEU A 26 6.44 -1.52 1.76
CA LEU A 26 6.22 -1.92 0.36
C LEU A 26 7.53 -2.43 -0.29
N SER A 27 8.66 -1.82 0.06
CA SER A 27 10.00 -2.23 -0.37
C SER A 27 10.36 -3.67 -0.02
N ASP A 28 9.79 -4.26 1.04
CA ASP A 28 10.09 -5.65 1.44
C ASP A 28 9.70 -6.68 0.36
N PHE A 29 8.74 -6.33 -0.50
CA PHE A 29 8.19 -7.19 -1.56
C PHE A 29 8.76 -6.91 -2.96
N ARG A 30 9.53 -5.84 -3.15
CA ARG A 30 10.11 -5.47 -4.45
C ARG A 30 10.92 -6.65 -5.01
N GLU A 31 10.73 -6.93 -6.30
CA GLU A 31 11.39 -8.01 -7.06
C GLU A 31 11.13 -9.44 -6.56
N LYS A 32 10.32 -9.61 -5.51
CA LYS A 32 9.99 -10.93 -4.95
C LYS A 32 8.59 -11.38 -5.34
N LYS A 33 7.63 -10.45 -5.32
CA LYS A 33 6.20 -10.73 -5.56
C LYS A 33 5.49 -9.52 -6.16
N ASN A 34 4.42 -9.79 -6.90
CA ASN A 34 3.45 -8.75 -7.27
C ASN A 34 2.64 -8.36 -6.03
N VAL A 35 2.33 -7.06 -5.90
CA VAL A 35 1.58 -6.51 -4.77
C VAL A 35 0.36 -5.75 -5.29
N VAL A 36 -0.80 -6.00 -4.68
CA VAL A 36 -2.03 -5.24 -4.91
C VAL A 36 -2.33 -4.43 -3.66
N ILE A 37 -2.52 -3.12 -3.80
CA ILE A 37 -2.85 -2.21 -2.69
C ILE A 37 -4.31 -1.79 -2.84
N VAL A 38 -5.10 -2.00 -1.78
CA VAL A 38 -6.51 -1.60 -1.73
C VAL A 38 -6.66 -0.55 -0.64
N PHE A 39 -7.16 0.63 -1.01
CA PHE A 39 -7.57 1.67 -0.08
C PHE A 39 -9.08 1.58 0.10
N TYR A 40 -9.54 1.54 1.34
CA TYR A 40 -10.97 1.57 1.68
C TYR A 40 -11.18 2.54 2.85
N PRO A 41 -12.40 3.11 2.99
CA PRO A 41 -12.61 4.27 3.86
C PRO A 41 -12.63 3.92 5.35
N LEU A 42 -13.43 2.92 5.74
CA LEU A 42 -13.65 2.59 7.16
C LEU A 42 -14.18 1.18 7.35
N ASP A 43 -13.75 0.53 8.43
CA ASP A 43 -14.28 -0.76 8.88
C ASP A 43 -15.75 -0.65 9.34
N TRP A 44 -16.51 -1.75 9.25
CA TRP A 44 -17.87 -1.88 9.80
C TRP A 44 -18.91 -0.90 9.21
N THR A 45 -18.73 -0.48 7.96
CA THR A 45 -19.69 0.35 7.23
C THR A 45 -20.36 -0.45 6.10
N PRO A 46 -21.64 -0.18 5.77
CA PRO A 46 -22.23 -0.70 4.55
C PRO A 46 -21.44 -0.23 3.33
N VAL A 47 -21.42 -1.08 2.29
CA VAL A 47 -20.87 -0.73 0.98
C VAL A 47 -21.88 0.01 0.13
#